data_AF-A0A1V0QDA1-F1
#
_entry.id   AF-A0A1V0QDA1-F1
#
_cell.length_a   1.000
_cell.length_b   1.000
_cell.length_c   1.000
_cell.angle_alpha   90.00
_cell.angle_beta   90.00
_cell.angle_gamma   90.00
#
_symmetry.space_group_name_H-M   'P 1'
#
loop_
_entity.id
_entity.type
_entity.pdbx_description
1 polymer ?
#
loop_
_entity_poly.entity_id
_entity_poly.type
_entity_poly.pdbx_seq_one_letter_code
_entity_poly.pdbx_strand_id
1 'polypeptide(L)'
;MTADFEFVIHTAGVGGHSYMNYLKVPAKVDELCVLLQEKQKTVGTFWEQYELSFNAHLNLVTIHPWVDGDGRTAWLLMNYLQFCYHLFPTNLLRYLGLHSESSASLLCLYGVI
;
A
#
# COMPACT_ATOMS: atom_id res chain seq x y z
N MET A 1 4.35 7.74 20.96
CA MET A 1 5.76 7.68 21.38
C MET A 1 6.56 7.17 20.20
N THR A 2 7.33 8.11 19.65
CA THR A 2 8.43 8.01 18.66
C THR A 2 8.46 6.82 17.70
N ALA A 3 8.15 7.08 16.42
CA ALA A 3 8.72 6.32 15.32
C ALA A 3 10.19 6.71 15.23
N ASP A 4 11.03 6.01 15.98
CA ASP A 4 12.46 6.27 16.04
C ASP A 4 13.09 5.87 14.70
N PHE A 5 13.52 6.88 13.95
CA PHE A 5 14.37 6.77 12.77
C PHE A 5 15.77 6.36 13.24
N GLU A 6 15.94 5.09 13.64
CA GLU A 6 17.25 4.58 14.08
C GLU A 6 18.20 4.42 12.88
N PHE A 7 19.39 5.01 13.02
CA PHE A 7 20.49 4.95 12.07
C PHE A 7 21.03 3.52 11.98
N VAL A 8 20.65 2.78 10.94
CA VAL A 8 21.31 1.52 10.57
C VAL A 8 21.89 1.64 9.16
N ILE A 9 23.22 1.73 9.09
CA ILE A 9 23.96 1.53 7.85
C ILE A 9 23.89 0.03 7.56
N HIS A 10 22.89 -0.43 6.81
CA HIS A 10 22.81 -1.84 6.40
C HIS A 10 23.39 -2.00 5.00
N THR A 11 24.50 -2.73 4.92
CA THR A 11 25.08 -3.26 3.69
C THR A 11 24.05 -4.18 3.03
N ALA A 12 23.86 -4.00 1.71
CA ALA A 12 22.82 -4.62 0.90
C ALA A 12 22.72 -6.16 1.08
N GLY A 13 21.50 -6.63 1.37
CA GLY A 13 21.12 -8.03 1.24
C GLY A 13 21.10 -8.49 -0.23
N VAL A 14 21.30 -9.79 -0.41
CA VAL A 14 21.47 -10.53 -1.68
C VAL A 14 20.54 -10.03 -2.79
N GLY A 15 21.11 -9.35 -3.79
CA GLY A 15 20.37 -8.85 -4.96
C GLY A 15 20.97 -7.62 -5.64
N GLY A 16 21.96 -6.96 -5.04
CA GLY A 16 22.71 -5.87 -5.70
C GLY A 16 21.91 -4.56 -5.90
N HIS A 17 20.66 -4.49 -5.44
CA HIS A 17 19.90 -3.25 -5.38
C HIS A 17 20.23 -2.52 -4.08
N SER A 18 21.01 -1.45 -4.16
CA SER A 18 21.17 -0.53 -3.03
C SER A 18 19.82 0.11 -2.72
N TYR A 19 19.36 0.02 -1.47
CA TYR A 19 18.22 0.77 -0.98
C TYR A 19 18.41 2.27 -1.22
N MET A 20 17.30 3.01 -1.20
CA MET A 20 17.32 4.46 -1.31
C MET A 20 18.22 5.05 -0.20
N ASN A 21 19.02 6.07 -0.55
CA ASN A 21 19.85 6.75 0.45
C ASN A 21 18.96 7.26 1.58
N TYR A 22 19.26 6.85 2.80
CA TYR A 22 18.51 7.18 4.01
C TYR A 22 18.25 8.67 4.19
N LEU A 23 19.18 9.54 3.78
CA LEU A 23 18.99 11.00 3.86
C LEU A 23 17.82 11.51 3.00
N LYS A 24 17.40 10.74 1.98
CA LYS A 24 16.28 11.06 1.09
C LYS A 24 14.96 10.46 1.56
N VAL A 25 14.99 9.52 2.50
CA VAL A 25 13.79 8.81 2.98
C VAL A 25 12.77 9.78 3.59
N PRO A 26 13.11 10.69 4.51
CA PRO A 26 12.13 11.61 5.09
C PRO A 26 11.43 12.47 4.03
N ALA A 27 12.20 13.06 3.11
CA ALA A 27 11.65 13.87 2.02
C ALA A 27 10.70 13.08 1.12
N LYS A 28 11.00 11.81 0.84
CA LYS A 28 10.15 10.94 0.02
C LYS A 28 8.88 10.47 0.73
N VAL A 29 8.95 10.25 2.04
CA VAL A 29 7.75 9.98 2.85
C VAL A 29 6.84 11.21 2.86
N ASP A 30 7.39 12.41 3.00
CA ASP A 30 6.61 13.66 2.94
C ASP A 30 5.96 13.85 1.56
N GLU A 31 6.71 13.64 0.48
CA GLU A 31 6.16 13.65 -0.89
C GLU A 31 5.02 12.63 -1.05
N LEU A 32 5.17 11.42 -0.51
CA LEU A 32 4.12 10.39 -0.55
C LEU A 32 2.88 10.85 0.22
N CYS A 33 3.04 11.45 1.39
CA CYS A 33 1.92 12.00 2.18
C CYS A 33 1.14 13.07 1.40
N VAL A 34 1.85 14.00 0.75
CA VAL A 34 1.23 15.05 -0.08
C VAL A 34 0.50 14.43 -1.26
N LEU A 35 1.16 13.52 -1.99
CA LEU A 35 0.57 12.84 -3.15
C LEU A 35 -0.71 12.10 -2.76
N LEU A 36 -0.70 11.35 -1.66
CA LEU A 36 -1.89 10.62 -1.20
C LEU A 36 -3.02 11.59 -0.84
N GLN A 37 -2.73 12.68 -0.12
CA GLN A 37 -3.75 13.69 0.20
C GLN A 37 -4.34 14.36 -1.03
N GLU A 38 -3.53 14.66 -2.04
CA GLU A 38 -4.00 15.24 -3.29
C GLU A 38 -4.87 14.26 -4.07
N LYS A 39 -4.40 13.02 -4.23
CA LYS A 39 -5.16 11.99 -4.95
C LYS A 39 -6.47 11.66 -4.26
N GLN A 40 -6.51 11.60 -2.92
CA GLN A 40 -7.75 11.36 -2.18
C GLN A 40 -8.84 12.40 -2.47
N LYS A 41 -8.49 13.64 -2.87
CA LYS A 41 -9.46 14.67 -3.26
C LYS A 41 -10.06 14.44 -4.64
N THR A 42 -9.37 13.70 -5.50
CA THR A 42 -9.73 13.52 -6.91
C THR A 42 -10.30 12.14 -7.22
N VAL A 43 -10.02 11.12 -6.40
CA VAL A 43 -10.50 9.76 -6.65
C VAL A 43 -12.03 9.70 -6.53
N GLY A 44 -12.69 9.29 -7.61
CA GLY A 44 -14.15 9.18 -7.65
C GLY A 44 -14.63 7.76 -7.93
N THR A 45 -13.93 7.03 -8.79
CA THR A 45 -14.36 5.70 -9.23
C THR A 45 -13.77 4.59 -8.35
N PHE A 46 -14.44 3.44 -8.30
CA PHE A 46 -13.95 2.25 -7.60
C PHE A 46 -12.55 1.83 -8.06
N TRP A 47 -12.28 1.92 -9.37
CA TRP A 47 -10.98 1.58 -9.94
C TRP A 47 -9.87 2.51 -9.47
N GLU A 48 -10.10 3.82 -9.49
CA GLU A 48 -9.12 4.82 -9.01
C GLU A 48 -8.85 4.67 -7.51
N GLN A 49 -9.86 4.28 -6.71
CA GLN A 49 -9.69 4.02 -5.28
C GLN A 49 -8.81 2.77 -5.03
N TYR A 50 -9.01 1.69 -5.80
CA TYR A 50 -8.13 0.53 -5.75
C TYR A 50 -6.72 0.88 -6.20
N GLU A 51 -6.59 1.56 -7.34
CA GLU A 51 -5.30 2.01 -7.88
C GLU A 51 -4.55 2.87 -6.86
N LEU A 52 -5.23 3.81 -6.21
CA LEU A 52 -4.65 4.62 -5.12
C LEU A 52 -4.11 3.75 -3.98
N SER A 53 -4.88 2.74 -3.55
CA SER A 53 -4.45 1.85 -2.46
C SER A 53 -3.22 1.01 -2.83
N PHE A 54 -3.17 0.48 -4.05
CA PHE A 54 -2.02 -0.31 -4.53
C PHE A 54 -0.80 0.57 -4.77
N ASN A 55 -1.00 1.77 -5.29
CA ASN A 55 0.07 2.75 -5.45
C ASN A 55 0.64 3.17 -4.08
N ALA A 56 -0.21 3.38 -3.07
CA ALA A 56 0.26 3.67 -1.72
C ALA A 56 1.16 2.55 -1.16
N HIS A 57 0.77 1.28 -1.36
CA HIS A 57 1.59 0.13 -0.99
C HIS A 57 2.95 0.13 -1.68
N LEU A 58 2.94 0.20 -3.02
CA LEU A 58 4.16 0.10 -3.82
C LEU A 58 5.13 1.23 -3.53
N ASN A 59 4.62 2.46 -3.41
CA ASN A 59 5.45 3.62 -3.08
C ASN A 59 6.10 3.47 -1.70
N LEU A 60 5.35 3.01 -0.68
CA LEU A 60 5.92 2.85 0.66
C LEU A 60 7.00 1.75 0.72
N VAL A 61 6.76 0.59 0.08
CA VAL A 61 7.76 -0.48 -0.02
C VAL A 61 9.01 -0.03 -0.78
N THR A 62 8.84 0.85 -1.78
CA THR A 62 9.94 1.41 -2.57
C THR A 62 10.79 2.41 -1.77
N ILE A 63 10.15 3.24 -0.94
CA ILE A 63 10.84 4.17 -0.06
C ILE A 63 11.60 3.41 1.03
N HIS A 64 11.01 2.30 1.52
CA HIS A 64 11.57 1.43 2.57
C HIS A 64 12.07 2.24 3.79
N PRO A 65 11.19 3.01 4.45
CA PRO A 65 11.63 3.95 5.47
C PRO A 65 12.07 3.28 6.78
N TRP A 66 11.74 2.00 7.00
CA TRP A 66 12.15 1.24 8.18
C TRP A 66 13.18 0.17 7.84
N VAL A 67 13.83 -0.36 8.88
CA VAL A 67 14.84 -1.44 8.75
C VAL A 67 14.16 -2.81 8.54
N ASP A 68 12.96 -2.99 9.07
CA ASP A 68 12.10 -4.14 8.82
C ASP A 68 10.62 -3.70 8.97
N GLY A 69 9.72 -4.50 8.40
CA GLY A 69 8.28 -4.32 8.54
C GLY A 69 7.63 -3.47 7.45
N ASP A 70 8.37 -2.97 6.47
CA ASP A 70 7.84 -2.13 5.38
C ASP A 70 6.71 -2.82 4.62
N GLY A 71 6.88 -4.11 4.32
CA GLY A 71 5.83 -4.90 3.67
C GLY A 71 4.55 -5.00 4.51
N ARG A 72 4.67 -5.15 5.84
CA ARG A 72 3.52 -5.22 6.76
C ARG A 72 2.84 -3.86 6.88
N THR A 73 3.61 -2.79 7.02
CA THR A 73 3.09 -1.41 7.13
C THR A 73 2.46 -0.96 5.82
N ALA A 74 3.07 -1.25 4.67
CA ALA A 74 2.51 -0.94 3.36
C ALA A 74 1.22 -1.72 3.10
N TRP A 75 1.15 -2.98 3.55
CA TRP A 75 -0.06 -3.78 3.47
C TRP A 75 -1.17 -3.22 4.37
N LEU A 76 -0.83 -2.83 5.60
CA LEU A 76 -1.77 -2.16 6.51
C LEU A 76 -2.28 -0.84 5.93
N LEU A 77 -1.42 -0.03 5.34
CA LEU A 77 -1.78 1.24 4.69
C LEU A 77 -2.74 1.02 3.52
N MET A 78 -2.46 0.03 2.65
CA MET A 78 -3.34 -0.35 1.55
C MET A 78 -4.72 -0.76 2.07
N ASN A 79 -4.77 -1.66 3.05
CA ASN A 79 -6.03 -2.14 3.63
C ASN A 79 -6.79 -1.00 4.33
N TYR A 80 -6.08 -0.08 4.98
CA TYR A 80 -6.69 1.10 5.60
C TYR A 80 -7.35 2.00 4.56
N LEU A 81 -6.67 2.30 3.45
CA LEU A 81 -7.26 3.09 2.36
C LEU A 81 -8.48 2.37 1.75
N GLN A 82 -8.38 1.06 1.51
CA GLN A 82 -9.50 0.27 1.02
C GLN A 82 -10.68 0.30 1.99
N PHE A 83 -10.43 0.20 3.30
CA PHE A 83 -11.46 0.30 4.33
C PHE A 83 -12.15 1.67 4.33
N CYS A 84 -11.39 2.76 4.23
CA CYS A 84 -11.93 4.13 4.17
C CYS A 84 -12.86 4.37 2.97
N TYR A 85 -12.62 3.69 1.86
CA TYR A 85 -13.45 3.75 0.66
C TYR A 85 -14.52 2.64 0.59
N HIS A 86 -14.70 1.87 1.67
CA HIS A 86 -15.62 0.73 1.72
C HIS A 86 -15.36 -0.30 0.61
N LEU A 87 -14.11 -0.43 0.19
CA LEU A 87 -13.68 -1.44 -0.77
C LEU A 87 -13.58 -2.80 -0.07
N PHE A 88 -13.92 -3.86 -0.79
CA PHE A 88 -13.74 -5.22 -0.29
C PHE A 88 -12.24 -5.54 -0.15
N PRO A 89 -11.77 -5.95 1.03
CA PRO A 89 -10.36 -6.29 1.21
C PRO A 89 -10.03 -7.51 0.33
N THR A 90 -9.04 -7.37 -0.56
CA THR A 90 -8.64 -8.43 -1.49
C THR A 90 -8.20 -9.73 -0.80
N ASN A 91 -7.77 -9.64 0.46
CA ASN A 91 -7.34 -10.80 1.26
C ASN A 91 -8.50 -11.48 2.02
N LEU A 92 -9.66 -10.83 2.13
CA LEU A 92 -10.85 -11.43 2.76
C LEU A 92 -11.40 -12.59 1.90
N LEU A 93 -11.26 -12.49 0.58
CA LEU A 93 -11.62 -13.54 -0.37
C LEU A 93 -10.83 -14.84 -0.14
N ARG A 94 -9.57 -14.75 0.33
CA ARG A 94 -8.74 -15.94 0.57
C ARG A 94 -9.04 -16.63 1.91
N TYR A 95 -9.39 -15.87 2.94
CA TYR A 95 -9.67 -16.42 4.28
C TYR A 95 -11.12 -16.85 4.49
N LEU A 96 -12.09 -16.23 3.81
CA LEU A 96 -13.50 -16.58 3.99
C LEU A 96 -13.97 -17.78 3.16
N GLY A 97 -13.11 -18.40 2.34
CA GLY A 97 -13.48 -19.58 1.56
C GLY A 97 -14.80 -19.40 0.81
N LEU A 98 -15.08 -18.18 0.32
CA LEU A 98 -16.33 -17.83 -0.34
C LEU A 98 -16.34 -18.46 -1.74
N HIS A 99 -16.64 -19.76 -1.76
CA HIS A 99 -17.07 -20.51 -2.93
C HIS A 99 -18.59 -20.32 -3.10
N SER A 100 -19.08 -19.08 -2.98
CA SER A 100 -20.48 -18.76 -3.27
C SER A 100 -20.53 -18.00 -4.59
N GLU A 101 -21.27 -18.56 -5.54
CA GLU A 101 -21.39 -18.04 -6.91
C GLU A 101 -21.90 -16.59 -6.95
N SER A 102 -22.53 -16.12 -5.87
CA SER A 102 -23.03 -14.75 -5.73
C SER A 102 -21.93 -13.68 -5.74
N SER A 103 -20.72 -13.98 -5.22
CA SER A 103 -19.60 -13.02 -5.25
C SER A 103 -18.92 -12.93 -6.62
N ALA A 104 -18.91 -14.03 -7.39
CA ALA A 104 -18.40 -14.02 -8.76
C ALA A 104 -19.33 -13.22 -9.69
N SER A 105 -20.66 -13.26 -9.45
CA SER A 105 -21.62 -12.45 -10.20
C SER A 105 -21.44 -10.95 -9.96
N LEU A 106 -21.11 -10.53 -8.74
CA LEU A 106 -20.80 -9.13 -8.43
C LEU A 106 -19.49 -8.69 -9.10
N LEU A 107 -18.43 -9.49 -9.05
CA LEU A 107 -17.17 -9.16 -9.74
C LEU A 107 -17.30 -9.11 -11.27
N CYS A 108 -18.18 -9.93 -11.85
CA CYS A 108 -18.52 -9.91 -13.28
C CYS A 108 -19.38 -8.68 -13.66
N LEU A 109 -20.34 -8.28 -12.81
CA LEU A 109 -21.14 -7.07 -13.00
C LEU A 109 -20.31 -5.77 -12.88
N TYR A 110 -19.23 -5.80 -12.09
CA TYR A 110 -18.29 -4.67 -11.92
C TYR A 110 -17.02 -4.77 -12.80
N GLY A 111 -16.93 -5.77 -13.69
CA GLY A 111 -15.94 -5.82 -14.77
C GLY A 111 -14.49 -6.09 -14.33
N VAL A 112 -14.27 -6.90 -13.29
CA VAL A 112 -12.92 -7.21 -12.74
C VAL A 112 -12.40 -8.60 -13.18
N ILE A 113 -13.03 -9.23 -14.17
CA ILE A 113 -12.55 -10.46 -14.83
C ILE A 113 -12.64 -10.27 -16.34
#